data_AF-A0A443RT81-F1
#
_entry.id   AF-A0A443RT81-F1
#
_cell.length_a   1.000
_cell.length_b   1.000
_cell.length_c   1.000
_cell.angle_alpha   90.00
_cell.angle_beta   90.00
_cell.angle_gamma   90.00
#
_symmetry.space_group_name_H-M   'P 1'
#
loop_
_entity.id
_entity.type
_entity.pdbx_description
1 polymer ?
#
loop_
_entity_poly.entity_id
_entity_poly.type
_entity_poly.pdbx_seq_one_letter_code
_entity_poly.pdbx_strand_id
1 'polypeptide(L)'
;GLVWYINGLLSPVLYVKRGKTYTFRVEGGNNPHNAYAYHPMYISNDQFGGFVKYTEAERKNIQVYVGIDFDKKGRPSPTSAGRLCLWSYFSHMDPRKADDFPTFIQFRNQLNYTCERGQTSLLQWTPNASTPDVVYYQSYTQRNMGGVILVFDDFASVRVTSNCLSMYSINIVNVLFVLFISLLIER
;
A
#
# COMPACT_ATOMS: atom_id res chain seq x y z
N GLY A 1 -8.01 -13.44 -1.06
CA GLY A 1 -6.54 -13.53 -0.99
C GLY A 1 -6.04 -12.82 0.24
N LEU A 2 -4.73 -12.84 0.51
CA LEU A 2 -4.10 -12.07 1.58
C LEU A 2 -3.56 -10.75 1.03
N VAL A 3 -3.53 -9.73 1.89
CA VAL A 3 -3.15 -8.37 1.52
C VAL A 3 -2.50 -7.69 2.73
N TRP A 4 -1.53 -6.82 2.47
CA TRP A 4 -0.89 -6.05 3.53
C TRP A 4 -1.82 -4.99 4.09
N TYR A 5 -1.77 -4.84 5.41
CA TYR A 5 -2.45 -3.79 6.12
C TYR A 5 -1.42 -2.89 6.80
N ILE A 6 -1.35 -1.62 6.40
CA ILE A 6 -0.34 -0.68 6.88
C ILE A 6 -1.04 0.54 7.47
N ASN A 7 -0.80 0.80 8.76
CA ASN A 7 -1.30 1.98 9.49
C ASN A 7 -2.80 2.27 9.30
N GLY A 8 -3.63 1.24 9.22
CA GLY A 8 -5.07 1.44 9.07
C GLY A 8 -5.58 1.41 7.62
N LEU A 9 -4.72 1.14 6.63
CA LEU A 9 -5.09 1.14 5.22
C LEU A 9 -4.76 -0.19 4.53
N LEU A 10 -5.63 -0.58 3.61
CA LEU A 10 -5.47 -1.78 2.78
C LEU A 10 -4.48 -1.50 1.64
N SER A 11 -3.34 -2.18 1.66
CA SER A 11 -2.22 -2.02 0.72
C SER A 11 -2.05 -0.58 0.18
N PRO A 12 -1.79 0.40 1.06
CA PRO A 12 -1.71 1.79 0.65
C PRO A 12 -0.50 2.08 -0.22
N VAL A 13 -0.62 3.06 -1.10
CA VAL A 13 0.55 3.69 -1.73
C VAL A 13 1.33 4.43 -0.64
N LEU A 14 2.62 4.14 -0.51
CA LEU A 14 3.51 4.80 0.43
C LEU A 14 4.29 5.90 -0.27
N TYR A 15 4.53 7.01 0.44
CA TYR A 15 5.28 8.15 -0.06
C TYR A 15 6.52 8.34 0.81
N VAL A 16 7.71 8.28 0.22
CA VAL A 16 8.98 8.37 0.93
C VAL A 16 9.91 9.41 0.28
N LYS A 17 10.84 9.97 1.06
CA LYS A 17 11.83 10.94 0.60
C LYS A 17 13.22 10.31 0.56
N ARG A 18 13.98 10.51 -0.53
CA ARG A 18 15.38 10.09 -0.63
C ARG A 18 16.21 10.70 0.50
N GLY A 19 17.14 9.92 1.04
CA GLY A 19 18.00 10.31 2.17
C GLY A 19 17.32 10.29 3.55
N LYS A 20 16.04 9.90 3.64
CA LYS A 20 15.35 9.71 4.94
C LYS A 20 15.23 8.24 5.27
N THR A 21 15.51 7.88 6.53
CA THR A 21 15.38 6.51 7.02
C THR A 21 13.96 6.25 7.49
N TYR A 22 13.35 5.20 6.97
CA TYR A 22 12.03 4.70 7.35
C TYR A 22 12.20 3.37 8.09
N THR A 23 11.39 3.15 9.13
CA THR A 23 11.37 1.89 9.89
C THR A 23 9.97 1.29 9.78
N PHE A 24 9.89 0.11 9.18
CA PHE A 24 8.68 -0.69 9.09
C PHE A 24 8.66 -1.68 10.25
N ARG A 25 7.56 -1.69 11.02
CA ARG A 25 7.27 -2.74 12.01
C ARG A 25 6.48 -3.83 11.32
N VAL A 26 7.13 -4.95 11.05
CA VAL A 26 6.59 -6.03 10.22
C VAL A 26 5.99 -7.11 11.11
N GLU A 27 4.72 -7.42 10.85
CA GLU A 27 3.91 -8.40 11.59
C GLU A 27 3.28 -9.44 10.65
N GLY A 28 4.07 -9.92 9.67
CA GLY A 28 3.61 -10.87 8.65
C GLY A 28 3.79 -12.34 9.00
N GLY A 29 4.18 -12.66 10.23
CA GLY A 29 4.46 -14.01 10.71
C GLY A 29 5.89 -14.49 10.44
N ASN A 30 6.37 -15.35 11.35
CA ASN A 30 7.77 -15.76 11.45
C ASN A 30 7.98 -17.29 11.40
N ASN A 31 6.92 -18.07 11.15
CA ASN A 31 7.00 -19.52 11.05
C ASN A 31 7.13 -19.97 9.58
N PRO A 32 8.33 -20.31 9.08
CA PRO A 32 8.54 -20.71 7.68
C PRO A 32 7.79 -21.99 7.26
N HIS A 33 7.29 -22.78 8.20
CA HIS A 33 6.50 -23.98 7.92
C HIS A 33 5.02 -23.68 7.65
N ASN A 34 4.55 -22.45 7.92
CA ASN A 34 3.20 -22.02 7.61
C ASN A 34 3.19 -21.07 6.41
N ALA A 35 3.13 -21.63 5.19
CA ALA A 35 3.13 -20.84 3.97
C ALA A 35 1.95 -19.85 3.84
N TYR A 36 0.84 -20.09 4.54
CA TYR A 36 -0.32 -19.20 4.57
C TYR A 36 -0.10 -17.97 5.47
N ALA A 37 0.80 -18.03 6.44
CA ALA A 37 0.99 -16.96 7.41
C ALA A 37 2.47 -16.59 7.62
N TYR A 38 3.34 -16.94 6.67
CA TYR A 38 4.76 -16.58 6.70
C TYR A 38 5.05 -15.60 5.59
N HIS A 39 4.89 -14.32 5.89
CA HIS A 39 5.03 -13.22 4.93
C HIS A 39 6.00 -12.15 5.44
N PRO A 40 7.31 -12.43 5.50
CA PRO A 40 8.30 -11.38 5.67
C PRO A 40 8.18 -10.33 4.56
N MET A 41 8.35 -9.05 4.91
CA MET A 41 8.25 -7.93 3.98
C MET A 41 9.61 -7.57 3.38
N TYR A 42 9.69 -7.35 2.08
CA TYR A 42 10.90 -6.82 1.43
C TYR A 42 10.53 -5.71 0.44
N ILE A 43 11.52 -4.93 0.03
CA ILE A 43 11.34 -3.86 -0.96
C ILE A 43 12.21 -4.15 -2.17
N SER A 44 11.63 -4.10 -3.37
CA SER A 44 12.33 -4.34 -4.64
C SER A 44 11.75 -3.51 -5.79
N ASN A 45 12.34 -3.64 -6.97
CA ASN A 45 11.80 -3.12 -8.23
C ASN A 45 10.73 -4.03 -8.88
N ASP A 46 10.32 -5.12 -8.21
CA ASP A 46 9.36 -6.10 -8.73
C ASP A 46 7.95 -5.88 -8.16
N GLN A 47 6.97 -5.74 -9.06
CA GLN A 47 5.57 -5.49 -8.70
C GLN A 47 4.80 -6.74 -8.24
N PHE A 48 5.30 -7.95 -8.54
CA PHE A 48 4.55 -9.18 -8.26
C PHE A 48 4.89 -9.81 -6.92
N GLY A 49 6.10 -9.63 -6.40
CA GLY A 49 6.47 -10.16 -5.09
C GLY A 49 6.67 -11.68 -5.08
N GLY A 50 6.65 -12.28 -3.88
CA GLY A 50 6.80 -13.72 -3.71
C GLY A 50 8.17 -14.22 -4.13
N PHE A 51 9.25 -13.52 -3.74
CA PHE A 51 10.63 -13.75 -4.16
C PHE A 51 11.07 -15.23 -4.19
N VAL A 52 10.63 -16.02 -3.20
CA VAL A 52 10.96 -17.45 -3.11
C VAL A 52 10.47 -18.28 -4.32
N LYS A 53 9.44 -17.81 -5.03
CA LYS A 53 8.82 -18.48 -6.17
C LYS A 53 9.54 -18.24 -7.49
N TYR A 54 10.45 -17.27 -7.56
CA TYR A 54 11.26 -17.04 -8.75
C TYR A 54 12.39 -18.07 -8.87
N THR A 55 12.70 -18.43 -10.11
CA THR A 55 13.91 -19.15 -10.49
C THR A 55 15.15 -18.27 -10.26
N GLU A 56 16.33 -18.89 -10.24
CA GLU A 56 17.59 -18.14 -10.10
C GLU A 56 17.80 -17.13 -11.25
N ALA A 57 17.41 -17.49 -12.47
CA ALA A 57 17.52 -16.61 -13.63
C ALA A 57 16.60 -15.37 -13.51
N GLU A 58 15.36 -15.56 -13.06
CA GLU A 58 14.43 -14.45 -12.84
C GLU A 58 14.91 -13.53 -11.71
N ARG A 59 15.44 -14.08 -10.61
CA ARG A 59 15.96 -13.31 -9.48
C ARG A 59 17.08 -12.35 -9.88
N LYS A 60 17.88 -12.68 -10.89
CA LYS A 60 18.95 -11.80 -11.40
C LYS A 60 18.42 -10.48 -11.98
N ASN A 61 17.15 -10.44 -12.39
CA ASN A 61 16.50 -9.24 -12.91
C ASN A 61 15.77 -8.43 -11.81
N ILE A 62 15.76 -8.92 -10.57
CA ILE A 62 15.07 -8.29 -9.44
C ILE A 62 16.11 -7.64 -8.54
N GLN A 63 16.08 -6.31 -8.49
CA GLN A 63 16.87 -5.54 -7.55
C GLN A 63 16.14 -5.46 -6.22
N VAL A 64 16.70 -6.09 -5.19
CA VAL A 64 16.23 -5.96 -3.80
C VAL A 64 16.91 -4.76 -3.15
N TYR A 65 16.11 -3.88 -2.55
CA TYR A 65 16.61 -2.70 -1.83
C TYR A 65 16.77 -2.97 -0.33
N VAL A 66 15.91 -3.81 0.26
CA VAL A 66 16.00 -4.23 1.67
C VAL A 66 15.14 -5.48 1.90
N GLY A 67 15.41 -6.22 2.97
CA GLY A 67 14.50 -7.25 3.51
C GLY A 67 14.83 -8.67 3.09
N ILE A 68 15.85 -8.86 2.25
CA ILE A 68 16.40 -10.16 1.86
C ILE A 68 17.92 -10.07 1.91
N ASP A 69 18.54 -11.00 2.62
CA ASP A 69 19.97 -11.22 2.61
C ASP A 69 20.30 -12.41 1.70
N PHE A 70 21.50 -12.40 1.14
CA PHE A 70 22.03 -13.51 0.34
C PHE A 70 23.21 -14.13 1.08
N ASP A 71 23.19 -15.45 1.23
CA ASP A 71 24.34 -16.15 1.79
C ASP A 71 25.52 -16.20 0.80
N LYS A 72 26.65 -16.78 1.22
CA LYS A 72 27.85 -16.92 0.38
C LYS A 72 27.62 -17.70 -0.93
N LYS A 73 26.54 -18.48 -1.02
CA LYS A 73 26.14 -19.26 -2.19
C LYS A 73 25.05 -18.55 -3.01
N GLY A 74 24.69 -17.31 -2.66
CA GLY A 74 23.63 -16.55 -3.31
C GLY A 74 22.22 -17.03 -2.97
N ARG A 75 22.04 -17.83 -1.91
CA ARG A 75 20.70 -18.26 -1.48
C ARG A 75 20.02 -17.13 -0.71
N PRO A 76 18.78 -16.74 -1.09
CA PRO A 76 18.06 -15.67 -0.42
C PRO A 76 17.47 -16.13 0.92
N SER A 77 17.51 -15.24 1.91
CA SER A 77 16.85 -15.40 3.20
C SER A 77 16.19 -14.07 3.61
N PRO A 78 14.90 -14.06 3.96
CA PRO A 78 14.24 -12.83 4.41
C PRO A 78 14.74 -12.41 5.79
N THR A 79 14.83 -11.10 6.04
CA THR A 79 15.33 -10.55 7.32
C THR A 79 14.24 -9.94 8.21
N SER A 80 13.03 -9.79 7.68
CA SER A 80 11.92 -9.04 8.28
C SER A 80 10.78 -9.93 8.82
N ALA A 81 11.11 -11.12 9.30
CA ALA A 81 10.14 -12.08 9.85
C ALA A 81 9.76 -11.73 11.31
N GLY A 82 8.57 -11.17 11.55
CA GLY A 82 8.05 -10.83 12.89
C GLY A 82 6.84 -11.69 13.29
N ARG A 83 6.29 -11.49 14.49
CA ARG A 83 5.02 -12.12 14.92
C ARG A 83 3.92 -11.94 13.86
N LEU A 84 2.93 -12.81 13.82
CA LEU A 84 1.78 -12.62 12.95
C LEU A 84 0.73 -11.74 13.64
N CYS A 85 0.25 -10.71 12.93
CA CYS A 85 -1.02 -10.06 13.21
C CYS A 85 -1.91 -10.17 11.98
N LEU A 86 -3.14 -10.66 12.16
CA LEU A 86 -4.04 -11.00 11.07
C LEU A 86 -5.45 -10.47 11.34
N TRP A 87 -6.02 -9.80 10.35
CA TRP A 87 -7.46 -9.58 10.25
C TRP A 87 -8.09 -10.77 9.54
N SER A 88 -9.02 -11.45 10.21
CA SER A 88 -9.65 -12.69 9.74
C SER A 88 -11.17 -12.58 9.78
N TYR A 89 -11.86 -13.31 8.91
CA TYR A 89 -13.33 -13.37 8.96
C TYR A 89 -13.78 -14.06 10.24
N PHE A 90 -14.86 -13.57 10.87
CA PHE A 90 -15.58 -14.36 11.85
C PHE A 90 -16.18 -15.61 11.19
N SER A 91 -16.36 -16.69 11.96
CA SER A 91 -16.86 -17.97 11.45
C SER A 91 -18.23 -17.90 10.76
N HIS A 92 -19.06 -16.92 11.11
CA HIS A 92 -20.41 -16.73 10.54
C HIS A 92 -20.44 -15.78 9.34
N MET A 93 -19.31 -15.19 8.97
CA MET A 93 -19.21 -14.24 7.85
C MET A 93 -18.96 -14.98 6.54
N ASP A 94 -19.58 -14.50 5.45
CA ASP A 94 -19.32 -14.98 4.10
C ASP A 94 -18.27 -14.07 3.42
N PRO A 95 -17.06 -14.57 3.12
CA PRO A 95 -16.01 -13.78 2.48
C PRO A 95 -16.39 -13.19 1.12
N ARG A 96 -17.40 -13.74 0.46
CA ARG A 96 -17.89 -13.25 -0.84
C ARG A 96 -18.68 -11.95 -0.72
N LYS A 97 -19.11 -11.58 0.49
CA LYS A 97 -19.83 -10.34 0.80
C LYS A 97 -18.91 -9.18 1.17
N ALA A 98 -17.60 -9.33 0.98
CA ALA A 98 -16.65 -8.25 1.26
C ALA A 98 -16.94 -6.99 0.43
N ASP A 99 -17.50 -7.16 -0.78
CA ASP A 99 -17.85 -6.06 -1.69
C ASP A 99 -19.16 -5.36 -1.32
N ASP A 100 -19.94 -5.90 -0.37
CA ASP A 100 -21.17 -5.27 0.13
C ASP A 100 -20.86 -4.02 0.99
N PHE A 101 -19.60 -3.82 1.37
CA PHE A 101 -19.17 -2.69 2.20
C PHE A 101 -18.67 -1.52 1.33
N PRO A 102 -19.29 -0.33 1.43
CA PRO A 102 -18.88 0.87 0.69
C PRO A 102 -17.43 1.30 0.90
N THR A 103 -16.82 0.95 2.04
CA THR A 103 -15.44 1.32 2.37
C THR A 103 -14.73 0.19 3.08
N PHE A 104 -13.41 0.12 2.91
CA PHE A 104 -12.58 -0.85 3.65
C PHE A 104 -12.70 -0.69 5.17
N ILE A 105 -12.89 0.54 5.67
CA ILE A 105 -13.04 0.78 7.12
C ILE A 105 -14.28 0.06 7.66
N GLN A 106 -15.41 0.14 6.94
CA GLN A 106 -16.64 -0.56 7.32
C GLN A 106 -16.47 -2.07 7.25
N PHE A 107 -15.80 -2.58 6.20
CA PHE A 107 -15.48 -4.00 6.07
C PHE A 107 -14.59 -4.51 7.21
N ARG A 108 -13.50 -3.80 7.52
CA ARG A 108 -12.56 -4.15 8.59
C ARG A 108 -13.24 -4.29 9.96
N ASN A 109 -14.25 -3.47 10.24
CA ASN A 109 -14.99 -3.55 11.50
C ASN A 109 -15.77 -4.86 11.67
N GLN A 110 -15.93 -5.64 10.60
CA GLN A 110 -16.54 -6.98 10.60
C GLN A 110 -15.51 -8.11 10.65
N LEU A 111 -14.23 -7.79 10.86
CA LEU A 111 -13.15 -8.76 10.93
C LEU A 111 -12.65 -8.90 12.38
N ASN A 112 -12.14 -10.08 12.69
CA ASN A 112 -11.45 -10.36 13.95
C ASN A 112 -9.95 -10.07 13.79
N TYR A 113 -9.41 -9.16 14.60
CA TYR A 113 -7.99 -8.87 14.65
C TYR A 113 -7.32 -9.70 15.74
N THR A 114 -6.38 -10.55 15.35
CA THR A 114 -5.61 -11.37 16.29
C THR A 114 -4.12 -11.20 16.03
N CYS A 115 -3.35 -11.19 17.12
CA CYS A 115 -1.89 -11.18 17.08
C CYS A 115 -1.34 -12.36 17.88
N GLU A 116 -0.40 -13.09 17.29
CA GLU A 116 0.36 -14.11 17.99
C GLU A 116 1.29 -13.49 19.04
N ARG A 117 1.65 -14.28 20.05
CA ARG A 117 2.68 -13.87 21.02
C ARG A 117 4.03 -13.76 20.32
N GLY A 118 4.82 -12.76 20.70
CA GLY A 118 6.17 -12.57 20.17
C GLY A 118 6.47 -11.11 19.84
N GLN A 119 7.60 -10.89 19.17
CA GLN A 119 8.09 -9.58 18.79
C GLN A 119 7.84 -9.29 17.30
N THR A 120 7.60 -8.02 16.99
CA THR A 120 7.60 -7.53 15.61
C THR A 120 9.02 -7.54 15.05
N SER A 121 9.17 -7.67 13.73
CA SER A 121 10.48 -7.43 13.10
C SER A 121 10.59 -5.98 12.65
N LEU A 122 11.81 -5.43 12.67
CA LEU A 122 12.09 -4.07 12.20
C LEU A 122 12.83 -4.15 10.87
N LEU A 123 12.21 -3.59 9.83
CA LEU A 123 12.83 -3.43 8.52
C LEU A 123 13.16 -1.94 8.35
N GLN A 124 14.45 -1.60 8.35
CA GLN A 124 14.91 -0.22 8.18
C GLN A 124 15.41 0.01 6.76
N TRP A 125 14.95 1.08 6.12
CA TRP A 125 15.32 1.40 4.75
C TRP A 125 15.48 2.90 4.54
N THR A 126 16.54 3.26 3.82
CA THR A 126 16.82 4.64 3.42
C THR A 126 16.96 4.66 1.90
N PRO A 127 15.93 5.09 1.14
CA PRO A 127 16.06 5.29 -0.30
C PRO A 127 17.20 6.28 -0.57
N ASN A 128 18.10 5.93 -1.48
CA ASN A 128 19.26 6.74 -1.86
C ASN A 128 19.05 7.38 -3.24
N ALA A 129 20.05 8.12 -3.73
CA ALA A 129 20.00 8.78 -5.03
C ALA A 129 19.81 7.84 -6.23
N SER A 130 20.18 6.55 -6.11
CA SER A 130 19.99 5.56 -7.18
C SER A 130 18.69 4.77 -7.06
N THR A 131 17.91 4.98 -5.99
CA THR A 131 16.58 4.36 -5.85
C THR A 131 15.63 5.00 -6.87
N PRO A 132 14.92 4.22 -7.72
CA PRO A 132 13.94 4.74 -8.66
C PRO A 132 12.76 5.46 -7.98
N ASP A 133 12.02 6.28 -8.74
CA ASP A 133 10.84 6.99 -8.24
C ASP A 133 9.69 6.05 -7.85
N VAL A 134 9.70 4.81 -8.35
CA VAL A 134 8.71 3.78 -8.05
C VAL A 134 9.42 2.49 -7.67
N VAL A 135 9.12 2.00 -6.47
CA VAL A 135 9.53 0.68 -5.97
C VAL A 135 8.34 0.00 -5.29
N TYR A 136 8.48 -1.24 -4.86
CA TYR A 136 7.37 -2.02 -4.32
C TYR A 136 7.73 -2.68 -3.00
N TYR A 137 6.85 -2.59 -2.00
CA TYR A 137 6.92 -3.46 -0.83
C TYR A 137 6.10 -4.73 -1.08
N GLN A 138 6.64 -5.89 -0.73
CA GLN A 138 6.08 -7.18 -1.12
C GLN A 138 6.24 -8.24 -0.02
N SER A 139 5.41 -9.28 -0.06
CA SER A 139 5.59 -10.52 0.69
C SER A 139 6.67 -11.39 0.06
N TYR A 140 7.60 -11.91 0.85
CA TYR A 140 8.66 -12.82 0.40
C TYR A 140 8.13 -14.14 -0.20
N THR A 141 6.96 -14.60 0.24
CA THR A 141 6.40 -15.92 -0.12
C THR A 141 5.15 -15.85 -0.99
N GLN A 142 4.36 -14.79 -0.86
CA GLN A 142 3.07 -14.65 -1.54
C GLN A 142 3.19 -13.68 -2.72
N ARG A 143 2.77 -14.12 -3.90
CA ARG A 143 2.67 -13.24 -5.08
C ARG A 143 1.43 -12.36 -4.96
N ASN A 144 1.52 -11.17 -5.56
CA ASN A 144 0.50 -10.13 -5.60
C ASN A 144 0.04 -9.70 -4.20
N MET A 145 0.94 -9.76 -3.21
CA MET A 145 0.71 -9.33 -1.83
C MET A 145 1.72 -8.26 -1.47
N GLY A 146 1.37 -7.02 -1.82
CA GLY A 146 2.24 -5.86 -1.72
C GLY A 146 1.58 -4.62 -2.28
N GLY A 147 2.35 -3.55 -2.39
CA GLY A 147 1.89 -2.30 -2.93
C GLY A 147 3.05 -1.41 -3.36
N VAL A 148 2.71 -0.18 -3.72
CA VAL A 148 3.62 0.76 -4.37
C VAL A 148 4.23 1.70 -3.34
N ILE A 149 5.52 1.99 -3.50
CA ILE A 149 6.21 3.08 -2.83
C ILE A 149 6.63 4.09 -3.89
N LEU A 150 6.15 5.32 -3.74
CA LEU A 150 6.58 6.47 -4.51
C LEU A 150 7.70 7.20 -3.76
N VAL A 151 8.83 7.35 -4.43
CA VAL A 151 10.08 7.91 -3.88
C VAL A 151 10.29 9.31 -4.47
N PHE A 152 10.46 10.30 -3.60
CA PHE A 152 10.59 11.70 -3.98
C PHE A 152 11.93 12.28 -3.53
N ASP A 153 12.45 13.24 -4.29
CA ASP A 153 13.59 14.05 -3.85
C ASP A 153 13.17 15.09 -2.80
N ASP A 154 12.00 15.71 -3.01
CA ASP A 154 11.35 16.57 -2.04
C ASP A 154 9.82 16.43 -2.14
N PHE A 155 9.10 16.53 -1.03
CA PHE A 155 7.64 16.54 -1.06
C PHE A 155 7.09 17.87 -1.59
N ALA A 156 7.87 18.95 -1.50
CA ALA A 156 7.49 20.26 -2.05
C ALA A 156 7.47 20.28 -3.59
N SER A 157 8.15 19.35 -4.27
CA SER A 157 8.13 19.26 -5.73
C SER A 157 6.90 18.52 -6.27
N VAL A 158 6.09 17.91 -5.39
CA VAL A 158 4.76 17.40 -5.75
C VAL A 158 3.88 18.61 -6.06
N ARG A 159 3.88 19.03 -7.32
CA ARG A 159 2.88 19.95 -7.84
C ARG A 159 1.55 19.21 -7.81
N VAL A 160 0.81 19.36 -6.71
CA VAL A 160 -0.62 19.16 -6.75
C VAL A 160 -1.12 20.22 -7.72
N THR A 161 -1.36 19.84 -8.97
CA THR A 161 -2.23 20.64 -9.84
C THR A 161 -3.61 20.53 -9.23
N SER A 162 -3.87 21.39 -8.25
CA SER A 162 -5.20 21.68 -7.75
C SER A 162 -5.97 22.32 -8.92
N ASN A 163 -6.50 21.48 -9.81
CA ASN A 163 -7.63 21.88 -10.63
C ASN A 163 -8.86 21.88 -9.72
N CYS A 164 -8.89 22.82 -8.79
CA CYS A 164 -10.05 23.15 -8.00
C CYS A 164 -10.13 24.67 -8.01
N LEU A 165 -11.31 25.20 -8.36
CA LEU A 165 -11.64 26.61 -8.70
C LEU A 165 -11.28 26.92 -10.18
N SER A 166 -12.20 27.15 -11.13
CA SER A 166 -13.50 27.83 -11.07
C SER A 166 -14.37 27.39 -12.26
N MET A 167 -15.53 26.76 -12.01
CA MET A 167 -16.58 26.56 -13.03
C MET A 167 -17.96 27.02 -12.54
N TYR A 168 -18.02 28.14 -11.81
CA TYR A 168 -19.28 28.86 -11.61
C TYR A 168 -19.07 30.36 -11.82
N SER A 169 -18.84 30.74 -13.08
CA SER A 169 -19.19 32.08 -13.55
C SER A 169 -20.67 32.07 -13.90
N ILE A 170 -21.54 32.09 -12.89
CA ILE A 170 -22.96 32.37 -13.13
C ILE A 170 -23.00 33.83 -13.59
N ASN A 171 -23.23 34.04 -14.89
CA ASN A 171 -23.44 35.36 -15.46
C ASN A 171 -24.72 35.95 -14.86
N ILE A 172 -24.57 36.76 -13.79
CA ILE A 172 -25.66 37.45 -13.07
C ILE A 172 -26.53 38.30 -14.02
N VAL A 173 -25.99 38.69 -15.19
CA VAL A 173 -26.72 39.44 -16.22
C VAL A 173 -27.92 38.64 -16.78
N ASN A 174 -27.80 37.32 -16.93
CA ASN A 174 -28.89 36.51 -17.49
C ASN A 174 -30.03 36.27 -16.47
N VAL A 175 -29.71 36.18 -15.17
CA VAL A 175 -30.72 35.98 -14.12
C VAL A 175 -31.57 37.24 -13.93
N LEU A 176 -30.94 38.43 -14.00
CA LEU A 176 -31.66 39.71 -13.92
C LEU A 176 -32.53 39.96 -15.16
N PHE A 177 -32.09 39.52 -16.35
CA PHE A 177 -32.88 39.67 -17.58
C PHE A 177 -34.16 38.81 -17.55
N VAL A 178 -34.08 37.58 -17.04
CA VAL A 178 -35.27 36.70 -16.90
C VAL A 178 -36.26 37.26 -15.88
N LEU A 179 -35.78 37.77 -14.74
CA LEU A 179 -36.63 38.41 -13.73
C LEU A 179 -37.33 39.68 -14.24
N PHE A 180 -36.65 40.46 -15.08
CA PHE A 180 -37.23 41.67 -15.69
C PHE A 180 -38.33 41.32 -16.70
N ILE A 181 -38.15 40.25 -17.49
CA ILE A 181 -39.18 39.77 -18.42
C ILE A 181 -40.41 39.26 -17.67
N SER A 182 -40.25 38.49 -16.59
CA SER A 182 -41.40 38.01 -15.81
C SER A 182 -42.20 39.13 -15.14
N LEU A 183 -41.53 40.22 -14.71
CA LEU A 183 -42.21 41.41 -14.17
C LEU A 183 -42.93 42.26 -15.23
N LEU A 184 -42.53 42.16 -16.51
CA LEU A 184 -43.20 42.84 -17.62
C LEU A 184 -44.42 42.07 -18.15
N ILE A 185 -44.51 40.76 -17.89
CA ILE A 185 -45.65 39.92 -18.30
C ILE A 185 -46.83 40.04 -17.32
N GLU A 186 -46.58 40.47 -16.07
CA GLU A 186 -47.61 40.65 -15.03
C GLU A 186 -48.18 42.09 -14.93
N ARG A 187 -48.03 42.92 -15.97
CA ARG A 187 -48.69 44.23 -16.08
C ARG A 187 -49.58 44.34 -17.31
#